data_AF-A0A060RQ21-F1
#
_entry.id   AF-A0A060RQ21-F1
#
_cell.length_a   1.000
_cell.length_b   1.000
_cell.length_c   1.000
_cell.angle_alpha   90.00
_cell.angle_beta   90.00
_cell.angle_gamma   90.00
#
_symmetry.space_group_name_H-M   'P 1'
#
loop_
_entity.id
_entity.type
_entity.pdbx_description
1 polymer ?
#
loop_
_entity_poly.entity_id
_entity_poly.type
_entity_poly.pdbx_seq_one_letter_code
_entity_poly.pdbx_strand_id
1 'polypeptide(L)'
;MTPKLKMKDYENLCKWFKRLSNRKSLPLLAEKKEDRLKNFTNFSLYHIMEKYEFVPNFILKTEFLYPLLYKNPEVLKQSYFNHHKLSTEQNKTEINSS
;
A
#
# COMPACT_ATOMS: atom_id res chain seq x y z
N MET A 1 21.27 -12.88 12.33
CA MET A 1 19.99 -13.30 12.94
C MET A 1 18.86 -12.56 12.25
N THR A 2 18.16 -13.18 11.31
CA THR A 2 16.97 -12.58 10.68
C THR A 2 15.80 -12.67 11.66
N PRO A 3 15.11 -11.55 11.96
CA PRO A 3 13.96 -11.58 12.84
C PRO A 3 12.85 -12.38 12.16
N LYS A 4 12.48 -13.53 12.74
CA LYS A 4 11.27 -14.27 12.34
C LYS A 4 10.07 -13.41 12.73
N LEU A 5 9.39 -12.81 11.75
CA LEU A 5 8.15 -12.06 11.97
C LEU A 5 7.13 -13.01 12.61
N LYS A 6 6.61 -12.66 13.80
CA LYS A 6 5.60 -13.50 14.45
C LYS A 6 4.25 -13.28 13.75
N MET A 7 3.44 -14.34 13.66
CA MET A 7 2.11 -14.29 13.01
C MET A 7 1.21 -13.17 13.57
N LYS A 8 1.34 -12.87 14.88
CA LYS A 8 0.62 -11.79 15.56
C LYS A 8 0.96 -10.39 15.02
N ASP A 9 2.23 -10.16 14.65
CA ASP A 9 2.67 -8.87 14.10
C ASP A 9 2.08 -8.65 12.71
N TYR A 10 1.96 -9.74 11.93
CA TYR A 10 1.32 -9.72 10.62
C TYR A 10 -0.19 -9.45 10.70
N GLU A 11 -0.88 -9.99 11.71
CA GLU A 11 -2.30 -9.69 11.95
C GLU A 11 -2.54 -8.19 12.25
N ASN A 12 -1.66 -7.58 13.05
CA ASN A 12 -1.69 -6.15 13.30
C ASN A 12 -1.42 -5.33 12.02
N LEU A 13 -0.51 -5.81 11.16
CA LEU A 13 -0.26 -5.22 9.85
C LEU A 13 -1.51 -5.29 8.95
N CYS A 14 -2.23 -6.40 8.93
CA CYS A 14 -3.51 -6.52 8.22
C CYS A 14 -4.58 -5.56 8.76
N LYS A 15 -4.64 -5.35 10.08
CA LYS A 15 -5.55 -4.35 10.70
C LYS A 15 -5.21 -2.93 10.24
N TRP A 16 -3.93 -2.58 10.21
CA TRP A 16 -3.46 -1.30 9.67
C TRP A 16 -3.77 -1.17 8.18
N PHE A 17 -3.54 -2.22 7.40
CA PHE A 17 -3.89 -2.26 5.98
C PHE A 17 -5.38 -2.00 5.78
N LYS A 18 -6.26 -2.69 6.52
CA LYS A 18 -7.72 -2.48 6.45
C LYS A 18 -8.14 -1.06 6.84
N ARG A 19 -7.50 -0.48 7.85
CA ARG A 19 -7.74 0.92 8.25
C ARG A 19 -7.31 1.92 7.18
N LEU A 20 -6.20 1.65 6.50
CA LEU A 20 -5.67 2.49 5.43
C LEU A 20 -6.46 2.32 4.12
N SER A 21 -6.91 1.11 3.80
CA SER A 21 -7.71 0.83 2.60
C SER A 21 -9.13 1.42 2.68
N ASN A 22 -9.69 1.50 3.89
CA ASN A 22 -11.01 2.09 4.10
C ASN A 22 -11.02 3.62 3.99
N ARG A 23 -9.86 4.27 3.98
CA ARG A 23 -9.76 5.70 3.71
C ARG A 23 -9.72 5.90 2.19
N LYS A 24 -10.68 6.67 1.67
CA LYS A 24 -10.63 7.14 0.29
C LYS A 24 -9.30 7.86 0.08
N SER A 25 -8.57 7.52 -0.98
CA SER A 25 -7.32 8.17 -1.33
C SER A 25 -7.58 9.68 -1.46
N LEU A 26 -6.86 10.49 -0.68
CA LEU A 26 -6.88 11.93 -0.93
C LEU A 26 -6.18 12.17 -2.27
N PRO A 27 -6.80 12.92 -3.19
CA PRO A 27 -6.13 13.32 -4.40
C PRO A 27 -4.94 14.22 -4.02
N LEU A 28 -3.81 14.01 -4.69
CA LEU A 28 -2.60 14.82 -4.56
C LEU A 28 -2.81 16.24 -5.09
N LEU A 29 -3.71 16.38 -6.06
CA LEU A 29 -4.09 17.62 -6.71
C LEU A 29 -5.50 18.01 -6.25
N ALA A 30 -5.68 19.30 -5.98
CA ALA A 30 -7.01 19.80 -5.68
C ALA A 30 -7.94 19.61 -6.90
N GLU A 31 -9.18 19.18 -6.66
CA GLU A 31 -10.18 18.97 -7.72
C GLU A 31 -10.48 20.29 -8.44
N LYS A 32 -10.54 21.40 -7.69
CA LYS A 32 -10.80 22.73 -8.23
C LYS A 32 -9.56 23.33 -8.88
N LYS A 33 -9.72 23.91 -10.07
CA LYS A 33 -8.65 24.59 -10.81
C LYS A 33 -8.05 25.76 -10.02
N GLU A 34 -8.90 26.52 -9.33
CA GLU A 34 -8.50 27.67 -8.51
C GLU A 34 -7.54 27.27 -7.38
N ASP A 35 -7.80 26.14 -6.74
CA ASP A 35 -6.95 25.61 -5.68
C ASP A 35 -5.63 25.05 -6.21
N ARG A 36 -5.61 24.51 -7.45
CA ARG A 36 -4.39 24.04 -8.11
C ARG A 36 -3.42 25.17 -8.43
N LEU A 37 -3.93 26.33 -8.85
CA LEU A 37 -3.12 27.50 -9.21
C LEU A 37 -2.46 28.19 -8.01
N LYS A 38 -2.87 27.84 -6.78
CA LYS A 38 -2.22 28.35 -5.55
C LYS A 38 -0.79 27.82 -5.40
N ASN A 39 -0.50 26.66 -5.98
CA ASN A 39 0.82 26.04 -5.94
C ASN A 39 1.54 26.25 -7.27
N PHE A 40 2.87 26.39 -7.21
CA PHE A 40 3.68 26.49 -8.42
C PHE A 40 3.50 25.23 -9.29
N THR A 41 3.20 25.44 -10.57
CA THR A 41 3.05 24.34 -11.53
C THR A 41 3.33 24.83 -12.94
N ASN A 42 4.20 24.10 -13.66
CA ASN A 42 4.41 24.26 -15.10
C ASN A 42 3.81 23.06 -15.88
N PHE A 43 2.79 22.43 -15.30
CA PHE A 43 2.19 21.22 -15.84
C PHE A 43 0.81 21.53 -16.41
N SER A 44 0.54 21.10 -17.65
CA SER A 44 -0.72 21.39 -18.35
C SER A 44 -1.61 20.16 -18.55
N LEU A 45 -1.06 18.94 -18.40
CA LEU A 45 -1.73 17.68 -18.76
C LEU A 45 -2.53 17.06 -17.59
N TYR A 46 -3.32 17.87 -16.89
CA TYR A 46 -4.06 17.43 -15.69
C TYR A 46 -5.05 16.30 -15.97
N HIS A 47 -5.75 16.35 -17.10
CA HIS A 47 -6.73 15.34 -17.51
C HIS A 47 -6.10 13.93 -17.74
N ILE A 48 -4.78 13.90 -17.98
CA ILE A 48 -4.00 12.65 -18.04
C ILE A 48 -3.55 12.28 -16.63
N MET A 49 -2.94 13.23 -15.91
CA MET A 49 -2.37 12.99 -14.58
C MET A 49 -3.38 12.53 -13.55
N GLU A 50 -4.64 12.96 -13.64
CA GLU A 50 -5.72 12.54 -12.73
C GLU A 50 -5.88 11.00 -12.68
N LYS A 51 -5.65 10.30 -13.79
CA LYS A 51 -5.72 8.82 -13.84
C LYS A 51 -4.48 8.15 -13.22
N TYR A 52 -3.36 8.87 -13.20
CA TYR A 52 -2.05 8.37 -12.77
C TYR A 52 -1.54 9.08 -11.52
N GLU A 53 -2.44 9.70 -10.78
CA GLU A 53 -2.11 10.49 -9.60
C GLU A 53 -1.44 9.66 -8.51
N PHE A 54 -1.72 8.35 -8.46
CA PHE A 54 -1.07 7.44 -7.54
C PHE A 54 0.42 7.19 -7.84
N VAL A 55 0.91 7.49 -9.06
CA VAL A 55 2.25 7.11 -9.54
C VAL A 55 3.37 7.71 -8.69
N PRO A 56 3.39 9.02 -8.34
CA PRO A 56 4.43 9.57 -7.46
C PRO A 56 4.51 8.86 -6.10
N ASN A 57 3.35 8.60 -5.48
CA ASN A 57 3.30 7.86 -4.22
C ASN A 57 3.72 6.40 -4.36
N PHE A 58 3.43 5.78 -5.51
CA PHE A 58 3.89 4.42 -5.81
C PHE A 58 5.41 4.37 -5.93
N ILE A 59 6.01 5.27 -6.72
CA ILE A 59 7.46 5.36 -6.90
C ILE A 59 8.16 5.61 -5.57
N LEU A 60 7.68 6.57 -4.78
CA LEU A 60 8.26 6.87 -3.45
C LEU A 60 8.26 5.64 -2.53
N LYS A 61 7.18 4.86 -2.52
CA LYS A 61 7.10 3.61 -1.74
C LYS A 61 8.07 2.57 -2.25
N THR A 62 8.24 2.44 -3.56
CA THR A 62 9.21 1.51 -4.15
C THR A 62 10.65 1.90 -3.83
N GLU A 63 10.97 3.20 -3.92
CA GLU A 63 12.28 3.75 -3.56
C GLU A 63 12.64 3.48 -2.10
N PHE A 64 11.68 3.68 -1.19
CA PHE A 64 11.85 3.35 0.22
C PHE A 64 12.06 1.85 0.47
N LEU A 65 11.41 1.00 -0.33
CA LEU A 65 11.47 -0.46 -0.17
C LEU A 65 12.80 -1.06 -0.65
N TYR A 66 13.41 -0.51 -1.72
CA TYR A 66 14.66 -1.03 -2.28
C TYR A 66 15.80 -1.22 -1.27
N PRO A 67 16.20 -0.24 -0.44
CA PRO A 67 17.29 -0.42 0.51
C PRO A 67 16.96 -1.43 1.62
N LEU A 68 15.67 -1.58 1.96
CA LEU A 68 15.22 -2.58 2.94
C LEU A 68 15.36 -4.00 2.36
N LEU A 69 14.91 -4.20 1.13
CA LEU A 69 15.02 -5.49 0.44
C LEU A 69 16.44 -5.86 0.08
N TYR A 70 17.28 -4.87 -0.26
CA TYR A 70 18.71 -5.10 -0.49
C TYR A 70 19.39 -5.73 0.73
N LYS A 71 19.01 -5.29 1.95
CA LYS A 71 19.53 -5.85 3.20
C LYS A 71 18.89 -7.19 3.57
N ASN A 72 17.60 -7.38 3.28
CA ASN A 72 16.88 -8.60 3.64
C ASN A 72 15.73 -8.91 2.66
N PRO A 73 15.99 -9.64 1.57
CA PRO A 73 14.97 -9.94 0.55
C PRO A 73 13.91 -10.93 1.03
N GLU A 74 14.23 -11.76 2.04
CA GLU A 74 13.31 -12.76 2.58
C GLU A 74 12.07 -12.14 3.24
N VAL A 75 12.12 -10.86 3.64
CA VAL A 75 10.96 -10.16 4.20
C VAL A 75 9.80 -10.10 3.21
N LEU A 76 10.08 -9.86 1.93
CA LEU A 76 9.05 -9.81 0.89
C LEU A 76 8.43 -11.20 0.68
N LYS A 77 9.28 -12.23 0.60
CA LYS A 77 8.86 -13.62 0.43
C LYS A 77 8.00 -14.10 1.60
N GLN A 78 8.42 -13.80 2.83
CA GLN A 78 7.66 -14.12 4.04
C GLN A 78 6.31 -13.39 4.08
N SER A 79 6.30 -12.10 3.71
CA SER A 79 5.05 -11.32 3.63
C SER A 79 4.05 -11.94 2.64
N TYR A 80 4.53 -12.40 1.48
CA TYR A 80 3.71 -13.09 0.48
C TYR A 80 3.11 -14.39 1.02
N PHE A 81 3.94 -15.26 1.63
CA PHE A 81 3.45 -16.53 2.19
C PHE A 81 2.49 -16.34 3.36
N ASN A 82 2.75 -15.37 4.23
CA ASN A 82 1.86 -15.04 5.35
C ASN A 82 0.50 -14.56 4.83
N HIS A 83 0.48 -13.74 3.77
CA HIS A 83 -0.77 -13.29 3.14
C HIS A 83 -1.57 -14.47 2.60
N HIS A 84 -0.91 -15.34 1.83
CA HIS A 84 -1.53 -16.53 1.25
C HIS A 84 -2.12 -17.44 2.34
N LYS A 85 -1.36 -17.69 3.40
CA LYS A 85 -1.79 -18.52 4.53
C LYS A 85 -3.03 -17.95 5.22
N LEU A 86 -3.04 -16.65 5.52
CA LEU A 86 -4.20 -15.98 6.14
C LEU A 86 -5.45 -16.00 5.26
N SER A 87 -5.30 -15.72 3.96
CA SER A 87 -6.43 -15.79 3.03
C SER A 87 -7.00 -17.21 2.94
N THR A 88 -6.13 -18.24 2.93
CA THR A 88 -6.57 -19.64 2.88
C THR A 88 -7.26 -20.08 4.17
N GLU A 89 -6.76 -19.63 5.33
CA GLU A 89 -7.34 -19.96 6.64
C GLU A 89 -8.71 -19.27 6.86
N GLN A 90 -8.86 -18.00 6.44
CA GLN A 90 -10.13 -17.28 6.51
C GLN A 90 -11.24 -17.96 5.70
N ASN A 91 -10.93 -18.40 4.49
CA ASN A 91 -11.88 -19.11 3.63
C ASN A 91 -12.35 -20.44 4.25
N LYS A 92 -11.49 -21.14 5.00
CA LYS A 92 -11.87 -22.40 5.68
C LYS A 92 -12.79 -22.17 6.87
N THR A 93 -12.60 -21.09 7.62
CA THR A 93 -13.49 -20.73 8.73
C THR A 93 -14.89 -20.34 8.26
N GLU A 94 -15.02 -19.63 7.14
CA GLU A 94 -16.32 -19.24 6.59
C GLU A 94 -17.14 -20.47 6.12
N ILE A 95 -16.48 -21.42 5.44
CA ILE A 95 -17.09 -22.66 4.95
C ILE A 95 -17.57 -23.57 6.11
N ASN A 96 -16.84 -23.60 7.23
CA ASN A 96 -17.21 -24.43 8.39
C ASN A 96 -18.23 -23.76 9.33
N SER A 97 -18.59 -22.50 9.07
CA SER A 97 -19.55 -21.72 9.87
C SER A 97 -20.90 -21.49 9.17
N SER A 98 -21.06 -22.05 7.96
CA SER A 98 -22.30 -22.10 7.19
C SER A 98 -22.88 -23.50 7.20
#